data_AF-A0A1F5IRH5-F1
#
_entry.id   AF-A0A1F5IRH5-F1
#
_cell.length_a   1.000
_cell.length_b   1.000
_cell.length_c   1.000
_cell.angle_alpha   90.00
_cell.angle_beta   90.00
_cell.angle_gamma   90.00
#
_symmetry.space_group_name_H-M   'P 1'
#
loop_
_entity.id
_entity.type
_entity.pdbx_description
1 polymer ?
#
loop_
_entity_poly.entity_id
_entity_poly.type
_entity_poly.pdbx_seq_one_letter_code
_entity_poly.pdbx_strand_id
1 'polypeptide(L)'
;MPKFPTNKATSADNQQERLRISSWIVGFVDGEGCFSVSIFKNRTTRSGFQVMPEFVVTQGQKSLDSLQIIKDFFECGAIYVNRRYDNHKENIYRYCVRSTKDLNEKIIPFFKANKLLTYKKNDFETFCKAMEMKLLNLHLTADGLQSFRDLKNPQRLIRRTPPLAGKIESELHSDMQM
;
A
#
# COMPACT_ATOMS: atom_id res chain seq x y z
N MET A 1 25.09 11.13 10.32
CA MET A 1 23.62 10.94 10.24
C MET A 1 22.96 12.23 10.70
N PRO A 2 22.02 12.80 9.94
CA PRO A 2 21.27 13.96 10.42
C PRO A 2 20.43 13.50 11.63
N LYS A 3 20.59 14.19 12.75
CA LYS A 3 19.81 13.97 13.97
C LYS A 3 18.44 14.60 13.75
N PHE A 4 17.39 13.79 13.67
CA PHE A 4 16.03 14.30 13.63
C PHE A 4 15.65 14.87 15.00
N PRO A 5 15.09 16.09 15.08
CA PRO A 5 14.71 16.68 16.34
C PRO A 5 13.52 15.92 16.94
N THR A 6 13.70 15.50 18.20
CA THR A 6 12.65 14.90 19.01
C THR A 6 11.73 15.99 19.57
N ASN A 7 10.43 15.76 19.36
CA ASN A 7 9.25 16.39 19.95
C ASN A 7 9.49 17.60 20.89
N LYS A 8 9.39 18.82 20.34
CA LYS A 8 8.90 20.00 21.06
C LYS A 8 8.07 20.89 20.12
N ALA A 9 6.90 21.28 20.63
CA ALA A 9 5.94 22.15 19.98
C ALA A 9 6.56 23.50 19.53
N THR A 10 6.18 23.93 18.31
CA THR A 10 6.15 25.33 17.82
C THR A 10 7.41 26.18 18.01
N SER A 11 8.46 25.88 17.24
CA SER A 11 9.52 26.83 16.86
C SER A 11 9.51 27.01 15.33
N ALA A 12 9.86 28.20 14.83
CA ALA A 12 9.93 28.50 13.39
C ALA A 12 10.89 27.55 12.64
N ASP A 13 11.97 27.10 13.30
CA ASP A 13 12.93 26.16 12.73
C ASP A 13 12.29 24.78 12.45
N ASN A 14 11.41 24.33 13.35
CA ASN A 14 10.68 23.06 13.20
C ASN A 14 9.65 23.14 12.06
N GLN A 15 9.06 24.32 11.81
CA GLN A 15 8.17 24.53 10.67
C GLN A 15 8.92 24.48 9.34
N GLN A 16 10.09 25.14 9.26
CA GLN A 16 10.90 25.16 8.05
C GLN A 16 11.47 23.78 7.69
N GLU A 17 11.88 23.00 8.69
CA GLU A 17 12.31 21.62 8.51
C GLU A 17 11.16 20.73 8.05
N ARG A 18 9.98 20.85 8.67
CA ARG A 18 8.78 20.11 8.25
C ARG A 18 8.37 20.41 6.82
N LEU A 19 8.49 21.66 6.36
CA LEU A 19 8.25 22.04 4.98
C LEU A 19 9.25 21.35 4.03
N ARG A 20 10.54 21.33 4.36
CA ARG A 20 11.57 20.64 3.56
C ARG A 20 11.30 19.14 3.46
N ILE A 21 10.97 18.50 4.59
CA ILE A 21 10.61 17.07 4.62
C ILE A 21 9.35 16.80 3.80
N SER A 22 8.34 17.67 3.90
CA SER A 22 7.10 17.54 3.11
C SER A 22 7.39 17.56 1.62
N SER A 23 8.16 18.54 1.13
CA SER A 23 8.55 18.62 -0.28
C SER A 23 9.39 17.42 -0.73
N TRP A 24 10.31 16.94 0.13
CA TRP A 24 11.10 15.75 -0.16
C TRP A 24 10.21 14.50 -0.27
N ILE A 25 9.25 14.30 0.65
CA ILE A 25 8.31 13.17 0.60
C ILE A 25 7.48 13.20 -0.69
N VAL A 26 7.02 14.37 -1.11
CA VAL A 26 6.26 14.52 -2.37
C VAL A 26 7.09 14.05 -3.55
N GLY A 27 8.32 14.57 -3.70
CA GLY A 27 9.22 14.16 -4.76
C GLY A 27 9.59 12.68 -4.70
N PHE A 28 9.81 12.15 -3.50
CA PHE A 28 10.13 10.73 -3.29
C PHE A 28 8.97 9.82 -3.71
N VAL A 29 7.74 10.19 -3.37
CA VAL A 29 6.52 9.45 -3.73
C VAL A 29 6.19 9.60 -5.21
N ASP A 30 6.50 10.74 -5.81
CA ASP A 30 6.42 10.95 -7.25
C ASP A 30 7.33 9.98 -8.03
N GLY A 31 8.46 9.55 -7.45
CA GLY A 31 9.28 8.45 -7.96
C GLY A 31 8.78 7.07 -7.54
N GLU A 32 8.93 6.76 -6.25
CA GLU A 32 8.88 5.40 -5.67
C GLU A 32 7.52 5.01 -5.06
N GLY A 33 6.59 5.96 -4.96
CA GLY A 33 5.29 5.74 -4.35
C GLY A 33 4.31 4.97 -5.25
N CYS A 34 3.39 4.26 -4.61
CA CYS A 34 2.31 3.53 -5.25
C CYS A 34 1.00 3.74 -4.47
N PHE A 35 -0.01 4.24 -5.17
CA PHE A 35 -1.41 4.28 -4.71
C PHE A 35 -2.16 3.18 -5.44
N SER A 36 -2.73 2.21 -4.73
CA SER A 36 -3.39 1.08 -5.37
C SER A 36 -4.64 0.63 -4.63
N VAL A 37 -5.55 -0.01 -5.37
CA VAL A 37 -6.77 -0.59 -4.84
C VAL A 37 -6.90 -2.00 -5.37
N SER A 38 -6.77 -2.98 -4.47
CA SER A 38 -6.91 -4.40 -4.82
C SER A 38 -8.31 -4.90 -4.50
N ILE A 39 -8.85 -5.76 -5.36
CA ILE A 39 -10.13 -6.44 -5.13
C ILE A 39 -9.89 -7.95 -5.18
N PHE A 40 -10.20 -8.65 -4.10
CA PHE A 40 -10.06 -10.09 -4.02
C PHE A 40 -11.29 -10.75 -3.41
N LYS A 41 -11.47 -12.04 -3.73
CA LYS A 41 -12.58 -12.83 -3.18
C LYS A 41 -12.38 -12.96 -1.68
N ASN A 42 -13.41 -12.62 -0.92
CA ASN A 42 -13.48 -12.86 0.50
C ASN A 42 -14.90 -13.29 0.88
N ARG A 43 -15.07 -14.59 1.14
CA ARG A 43 -16.37 -15.19 1.46
C ARG A 43 -16.96 -14.72 2.79
N THR A 44 -16.16 -14.10 3.67
CA THR A 44 -16.65 -13.55 4.94
C THR A 44 -17.32 -12.18 4.78
N THR A 45 -17.23 -11.57 3.59
CA THR A 45 -17.86 -10.27 3.30
C THR A 45 -19.22 -10.46 2.64
N ARG A 46 -20.15 -9.53 2.88
CA ARG A 46 -21.52 -9.58 2.31
C ARG A 46 -21.54 -9.66 0.79
N SER A 47 -20.64 -8.94 0.12
CA SER A 47 -20.54 -8.95 -1.35
C SER A 47 -19.73 -10.13 -1.90
N GLY A 48 -19.09 -10.93 -1.04
CA GLY A 48 -18.13 -11.97 -1.43
C GLY A 48 -16.78 -11.44 -1.91
N PHE A 49 -16.56 -10.12 -1.85
CA PHE A 49 -15.33 -9.44 -2.26
C PHE A 49 -14.88 -8.43 -1.22
N GLN A 50 -13.56 -8.34 -1.05
CA GLN A 50 -12.91 -7.33 -0.23
C GLN A 50 -12.17 -6.33 -1.12
N VAL A 51 -12.46 -5.05 -0.92
CA VAL A 51 -11.73 -3.92 -1.51
C VAL A 51 -10.67 -3.46 -0.51
N MET A 52 -9.41 -3.47 -0.93
CA MET A 52 -8.26 -3.15 -0.09
C MET A 52 -7.44 -2.03 -0.75
N PRO A 53 -7.70 -0.76 -0.40
CA PRO A 53 -6.84 0.35 -0.76
C PRO A 53 -5.53 0.29 0.04
N GLU A 54 -4.42 0.59 -0.63
CA GLU A 54 -3.11 0.71 0.02
C GLU A 54 -2.27 1.83 -0.59
N PHE A 55 -1.57 2.58 0.28
CA PHE A 55 -0.47 3.44 -0.08
C PHE A 55 0.83 2.75 0.30
N VAL A 56 1.76 2.66 -0.65
CA VAL A 56 3.01 1.91 -0.49
C VAL A 56 4.20 2.71 -1.02
N VAL A 57 5.31 2.67 -0.30
CA VAL A 57 6.62 3.15 -0.79
C VAL A 57 7.62 2.02 -0.59
N THR A 58 8.38 1.69 -1.63
CA THR A 58 9.30 0.53 -1.63
C THR A 58 10.74 1.00 -1.74
N GLN A 59 11.66 0.36 -1.01
CA GLN A 59 13.09 0.59 -1.15
C GLN A 59 13.95 -0.64 -0.86
N GLY A 60 15.16 -0.65 -1.38
CA GLY A 60 16.19 -1.61 -0.98
C GLY A 60 16.66 -1.39 0.46
N GLN A 61 17.25 -2.42 1.05
CA GLN A 61 17.78 -2.40 2.42
C GLN A 61 18.72 -1.22 2.69
N LYS A 62 19.58 -0.85 1.74
CA LYS A 62 20.53 0.27 1.87
C LYS A 62 19.84 1.62 2.08
N SER A 63 18.61 1.75 1.61
CA SER A 63 17.80 2.96 1.70
C SER A 63 16.62 2.81 2.68
N LEU A 64 16.67 1.83 3.60
CA LEU A 64 15.60 1.59 4.57
C LEU A 64 15.25 2.84 5.39
N ASP A 65 16.25 3.66 5.74
CA ASP A 65 16.06 4.90 6.50
C ASP A 65 15.07 5.86 5.82
N SER A 66 14.99 5.86 4.48
CA SER A 66 14.00 6.68 3.75
C SER A 66 12.56 6.30 4.09
N LEU A 67 12.30 5.00 4.28
CA LEU A 67 10.98 4.50 4.68
C LEU A 67 10.66 4.86 6.13
N GLN A 68 11.68 4.87 6.99
CA GLN A 68 11.54 5.28 8.40
C GLN A 68 11.18 6.77 8.49
N ILE A 69 11.84 7.64 7.71
CA ILE A 69 11.50 9.06 7.61
C ILE A 69 10.03 9.26 7.23
N ILE A 70 9.56 8.54 6.21
CA ILE A 70 8.17 8.63 5.75
C ILE A 70 7.20 8.15 6.83
N LYS A 71 7.51 7.02 7.48
CA LYS A 71 6.69 6.46 8.55
C LYS A 71 6.58 7.42 9.73
N ASP A 72 7.69 8.01 10.15
CA ASP A 72 7.73 8.92 11.30
C ASP A 72 7.04 10.25 10.96
N PHE A 73 7.16 10.74 9.73
CA PHE A 73 6.43 11.92 9.27
C PHE A 73 4.91 11.75 9.31
N PHE A 74 4.40 10.61 8.85
CA PHE A 74 2.95 10.34 8.83
C PHE A 74 2.42 9.81 10.16
N GLU A 75 3.29 9.28 11.02
CA GLU A 75 2.92 8.64 12.29
C GLU A 75 1.85 7.54 12.09
N CYS A 76 1.90 6.82 10.98
CA CYS A 76 0.99 5.72 10.67
C CYS A 76 1.66 4.68 9.79
N GLY A 77 0.93 3.61 9.47
CA GLY A 77 1.45 2.52 8.66
C GLY A 77 2.57 1.72 9.33
N ALA A 78 3.12 0.78 8.58
CA ALA A 78 4.19 -0.09 9.04
C ALA A 78 5.14 -0.43 7.91
N ILE A 79 6.38 -0.75 8.28
CA ILE A 79 7.42 -1.21 7.36
C ILE A 79 7.47 -2.73 7.41
N TYR A 80 7.46 -3.35 6.24
CA TYR A 80 7.49 -4.79 6.07
C TYR A 80 8.63 -5.21 5.16
N VAL A 81 9.25 -6.34 5.46
CA VAL A 81 10.17 -7.00 4.51
C VAL A 81 9.35 -7.59 3.38
N ASN A 82 9.64 -7.19 2.15
CA ASN A 82 9.11 -7.80 0.94
C ASN A 82 10.06 -8.93 0.52
N ARG A 83 9.97 -10.06 1.23
CA ARG A 83 10.80 -11.24 0.97
C ARG A 83 10.54 -11.73 -0.45
N ARG A 84 11.57 -11.72 -1.29
CA ARG A 84 11.58 -12.41 -2.57
C ARG A 84 12.37 -13.71 -2.43
N TYR A 85 11.95 -14.73 -3.16
CA TYR A 85 12.59 -16.06 -3.19
C TYR A 85 13.42 -16.22 -4.48
N ASP A 86 13.99 -15.14 -4.99
CA ASP A 86 14.84 -15.09 -6.18
C ASP A 86 16.30 -14.77 -5.79
N ASN A 87 17.24 -14.91 -6.74
CA ASN A 87 18.69 -14.72 -6.52
C ASN A 87 19.13 -13.27 -6.24
N HIS A 88 18.24 -12.43 -5.72
CA HIS A 88 18.58 -11.05 -5.36
C HIS A 88 19.44 -11.00 -4.09
N LYS A 89 20.53 -10.25 -4.15
CA LYS A 89 21.53 -10.12 -3.06
C LYS A 89 21.09 -9.17 -1.94
N GLU A 90 19.95 -8.49 -2.08
CA GLU A 90 19.50 -7.44 -1.15
C GLU A 90 18.00 -7.56 -0.86
N ASN A 91 17.63 -7.44 0.42
CA ASN A 91 16.23 -7.40 0.83
C ASN A 91 15.55 -6.12 0.33
N ILE A 92 14.28 -6.25 -0.05
CA ILE A 92 13.42 -5.11 -0.36
C ILE A 92 12.48 -4.90 0.82
N TYR A 93 12.27 -3.64 1.20
CA TYR A 93 11.36 -3.22 2.24
C TYR A 93 10.24 -2.36 1.65
N ARG A 94 9.10 -2.34 2.32
CA ARG A 94 7.98 -1.48 1.95
C ARG A 94 7.35 -0.82 3.16
N TYR A 95 7.23 0.49 3.13
CA TYR A 95 6.31 1.22 3.99
C TYR A 95 4.90 1.06 3.43
N CYS A 96 3.93 0.69 4.26
CA CYS A 96 2.57 0.38 3.82
C CYS A 96 1.51 0.93 4.78
N VAL A 97 0.55 1.66 4.23
CA VAL A 97 -0.63 2.17 4.93
C VAL A 97 -1.88 1.54 4.32
N ARG A 98 -2.63 0.79 5.13
CA ARG A 98 -3.87 0.08 4.73
C ARG A 98 -5.09 0.44 5.57
N SER A 99 -4.86 1.04 6.74
CA SER A 99 -5.92 1.53 7.62
C SER A 99 -6.76 2.56 6.86
N THR A 100 -8.06 2.28 6.70
CA THR A 100 -8.98 3.21 6.01
C THR A 100 -8.99 4.58 6.72
N LYS A 101 -8.87 4.58 8.05
CA LYS A 101 -8.75 5.78 8.87
C LYS A 101 -7.50 6.59 8.49
N ASP A 102 -6.32 5.97 8.55
CA ASP A 102 -5.06 6.69 8.26
C ASP A 102 -4.96 7.14 6.80
N LEU A 103 -5.47 6.35 5.86
CA LEU A 103 -5.53 6.74 4.46
C LEU A 103 -6.39 8.00 4.27
N ASN A 104 -7.54 8.05 4.93
CA ASN A 104 -8.49 9.16 4.83
C ASN A 104 -8.05 10.42 5.60
N GLU A 105 -7.48 10.24 6.79
CA GLU A 105 -7.17 11.35 7.70
C GLU A 105 -5.75 11.90 7.52
N LYS A 106 -4.81 11.10 6.99
CA LYS A 106 -3.39 11.46 6.92
C LYS A 106 -2.86 11.50 5.49
N ILE A 107 -2.97 10.39 4.77
CA ILE A 107 -2.34 10.24 3.44
C ILE A 107 -3.04 11.11 2.39
N ILE A 108 -4.36 10.97 2.24
CA ILE A 108 -5.12 11.73 1.24
C ILE A 108 -5.01 13.24 1.47
N PRO A 109 -5.23 13.78 2.69
CA PRO A 109 -5.13 15.21 2.92
C PRO A 109 -3.73 15.76 2.61
N PHE A 110 -2.68 15.00 2.94
CA PHE A 110 -1.31 15.42 2.64
C PHE A 110 -1.06 15.59 1.14
N PHE A 111 -1.42 14.61 0.30
CA PHE A 111 -1.19 14.69 -1.15
C PHE A 111 -2.22 15.56 -1.90
N LYS A 112 -3.36 15.88 -1.27
CA LYS A 112 -4.26 16.94 -1.75
C LYS A 112 -3.64 18.33 -1.55
N ALA A 113 -3.01 18.56 -0.39
CA ALA A 113 -2.34 19.82 -0.09
C ALA A 113 -1.00 19.96 -0.83
N ASN A 114 -0.28 18.86 -1.03
CA ASN A 114 1.03 18.82 -1.68
C ASN A 114 0.95 17.99 -2.96
N LYS A 115 0.80 18.69 -4.09
CA LYS A 115 0.50 18.07 -5.39
C LYS A 115 1.69 17.27 -5.92
N LEU A 116 1.41 16.04 -6.33
CA LEU A 116 2.29 15.21 -7.14
C LEU A 116 2.43 15.84 -8.53
N LEU A 117 3.65 15.85 -9.07
CA LEU A 117 4.00 16.51 -10.33
C LEU A 117 4.05 15.53 -11.51
N THR A 118 4.26 14.23 -11.25
CA THR A 118 4.35 13.21 -12.29
C THR A 118 2.99 12.62 -12.65
N TYR A 119 2.97 11.64 -13.57
CA TYR A 119 1.75 10.89 -13.90
C TYR A 119 1.12 10.19 -12.68
N LYS A 120 1.89 10.00 -11.60
CA LYS A 120 1.45 9.49 -10.29
C LYS A 120 0.23 10.24 -9.73
N LYS A 121 0.05 11.52 -10.09
CA LYS A 121 -1.15 12.29 -9.71
C LYS A 121 -2.45 11.63 -10.18
N ASN A 122 -2.47 11.00 -11.35
CA ASN A 122 -3.66 10.31 -11.87
C ASN A 122 -3.96 9.04 -11.07
N ASP A 123 -2.92 8.34 -10.61
CA ASP A 123 -3.05 7.19 -9.71
C ASP A 123 -3.64 7.64 -8.38
N PHE A 124 -3.14 8.75 -7.83
CA PHE A 124 -3.65 9.35 -6.60
C PHE A 124 -5.11 9.82 -6.72
N GLU A 125 -5.49 10.46 -7.83
CA GLU A 125 -6.87 10.87 -8.07
C GLU A 125 -7.82 9.67 -8.17
N THR A 126 -7.40 8.61 -8.88
CA THR A 126 -8.16 7.35 -8.98
C THR A 126 -8.30 6.70 -7.60
N PHE A 127 -7.23 6.70 -6.82
CA PHE A 127 -7.23 6.21 -5.44
C PHE A 127 -8.17 7.01 -4.53
N CYS A 128 -8.20 8.34 -4.65
CA CYS A 128 -9.13 9.19 -3.89
C CYS A 128 -10.59 8.85 -4.21
N LYS A 129 -10.94 8.66 -5.49
CA LYS A 129 -12.30 8.26 -5.91
C LYS A 129 -12.67 6.90 -5.32
N ALA A 130 -11.76 5.93 -5.39
CA ALA A 130 -11.98 4.62 -4.79
C ALA A 130 -12.18 4.68 -3.26
N MET A 131 -11.42 5.53 -2.57
CA MET A 131 -11.57 5.75 -1.13
C MET A 131 -12.92 6.37 -0.79
N GLU A 132 -13.39 7.37 -1.55
CA GLU A 132 -14.72 7.96 -1.41
C GLU A 132 -15.83 6.91 -1.57
N MET A 133 -15.79 6.13 -2.66
CA MET A 133 -16.73 5.03 -2.88
C MET A 133 -16.70 4.00 -1.75
N LYS A 134 -15.52 3.75 -1.16
CA LYS A 134 -15.36 2.81 -0.04
C LYS A 134 -16.01 3.36 1.23
N LEU A 135 -15.81 4.64 1.53
CA LEU A 135 -16.39 5.32 2.70
C LEU A 135 -17.92 5.40 2.60
N LEU A 136 -18.46 5.55 1.39
CA LEU A 136 -19.89 5.46 1.08
C LEU A 136 -20.43 4.01 1.08
N ASN A 137 -19.60 3.01 1.43
CA ASN A 137 -19.96 1.59 1.46
C ASN A 137 -20.45 1.01 0.13
N LEU A 138 -20.15 1.63 -1.01
CA LEU A 138 -20.62 1.16 -2.33
C LEU A 138 -20.07 -0.23 -2.68
N HIS A 139 -18.88 -0.58 -2.16
CA HIS A 139 -18.26 -1.89 -2.29
C HIS A 139 -19.06 -3.07 -1.69
N LEU A 140 -20.13 -2.79 -0.94
CA LEU A 140 -21.05 -3.79 -0.41
C LEU A 140 -22.13 -4.22 -1.41
N THR A 141 -22.25 -3.51 -2.53
CA THR A 141 -23.24 -3.77 -3.59
C THR A 141 -22.56 -4.31 -4.86
N ALA A 142 -23.30 -5.05 -5.69
CA ALA A 142 -22.77 -5.57 -6.95
C ALA A 142 -22.40 -4.43 -7.92
N ASP A 143 -23.28 -3.44 -8.05
CA ASP A 143 -23.08 -2.28 -8.95
C ASP A 143 -21.89 -1.43 -8.49
N GLY A 144 -21.80 -1.12 -7.21
CA GLY A 144 -20.67 -0.38 -6.67
C GLY A 144 -19.35 -1.13 -6.86
N LEU A 145 -19.35 -2.46 -6.68
CA LEU A 145 -18.17 -3.29 -6.96
C LEU A 145 -17.80 -3.28 -8.46
N GLN A 146 -18.78 -3.23 -9.36
CA GLN A 146 -18.51 -3.05 -10.78
C GLN A 146 -17.87 -1.68 -11.06
N SER A 147 -18.38 -0.61 -10.45
CA SER A 147 -17.74 0.71 -10.54
C SER A 147 -16.29 0.72 -10.05
N PHE A 148 -15.94 -0.06 -9.01
CA PHE A 148 -14.55 -0.23 -8.58
C PHE A 148 -13.67 -0.93 -9.62
N ARG A 149 -14.22 -1.87 -10.40
CA ARG A 149 -13.49 -2.56 -11.47
C ARG A 149 -13.26 -1.67 -12.68
N ASP A 150 -14.18 -0.73 -12.93
CA ASP A 150 -14.14 0.16 -14.09
C ASP A 150 -13.21 1.37 -13.87
N LEU A 151 -12.76 1.62 -12.64
CA LEU A 151 -11.72 2.61 -12.36
C LEU A 151 -10.43 2.21 -13.08
N LYS A 152 -9.89 3.09 -13.94
CA LYS A 152 -8.75 2.86 -14.85
C LYS A 152 -7.42 2.43 -14.21
N ASN A 153 -7.36 2.22 -12.90
CA ASN A 153 -6.16 1.71 -12.22
C ASN A 153 -6.45 0.59 -11.20
N PRO A 154 -7.16 -0.50 -11.57
CA PRO A 154 -7.39 -1.61 -10.67
C PRO A 154 -6.21 -2.57 -10.83
N GLN A 155 -5.01 -2.16 -10.41
CA GLN A 155 -3.79 -2.98 -10.50
C GLN A 155 -3.95 -4.22 -9.60
N ARG A 156 -4.58 -5.26 -10.18
CA ARG A 156 -4.91 -6.62 -9.69
C ARG A 156 -6.39 -6.85 -9.38
N LEU A 157 -7.17 -7.04 -10.44
CA LEU A 157 -8.29 -7.98 -10.43
C LEU A 157 -7.74 -9.41 -10.38
N ILE A 158 -8.00 -10.11 -9.28
CA ILE A 158 -7.86 -11.58 -9.16
C ILE A 158 -6.39 -12.07 -9.19
N ARG A 159 -5.71 -12.05 -8.04
CA ARG A 159 -4.77 -13.15 -7.76
C ARG A 159 -5.62 -14.40 -7.64
N ARG A 160 -5.67 -15.24 -8.67
CA ARG A 160 -5.99 -16.66 -8.46
C ARG A 160 -5.02 -17.09 -7.37
N THR A 161 -5.54 -17.54 -6.24
CA THR A 161 -4.74 -18.35 -5.31
C THR A 161 -3.95 -19.33 -6.18
N PRO A 162 -2.61 -19.41 -6.06
CA PRO A 162 -1.90 -20.53 -6.64
C PRO A 162 -2.64 -21.80 -6.23
N PRO A 163 -2.75 -22.82 -7.10
CA PRO A 163 -3.23 -24.12 -6.65
C PRO A 163 -2.46 -24.44 -5.38
N LEU A 164 -3.17 -24.84 -4.32
CA LEU A 164 -2.54 -25.49 -3.18
C LEU A 164 -1.53 -26.47 -3.77
N ALA A 165 -0.24 -26.25 -3.52
CA ALA A 165 0.80 -27.18 -3.90
C ALA A 165 0.31 -28.57 -3.48
N GLY A 166 0.26 -29.48 -4.46
CA GLY A 166 -0.34 -30.79 -4.30
C GLY A 166 0.18 -31.48 -3.04
N LYS A 167 -0.63 -31.52 -1.99
CA LYS A 167 -0.71 -32.67 -1.13
C LYS A 167 -1.64 -33.62 -1.86
N ILE A 168 -1.09 -34.58 -2.60
CA ILE A 168 -1.32 -36.03 -2.49
C ILE A 168 -0.17 -36.65 -3.31
N GLU A 169 0.98 -36.90 -2.67
CA GLU A 169 1.80 -38.02 -3.14
C GLU A 169 0.94 -39.25 -2.91
N SER A 170 0.67 -39.93 -4.02
CA SER A 170 -0.09 -41.16 -4.11
C SER A 170 0.46 -42.20 -3.14
N GLU A 171 -0.34 -42.53 -2.13
CA GLU A 171 -0.64 -43.92 -1.79
C GLU A 171 -0.88 -44.68 -3.10
N LEU A 172 0.13 -45.39 -3.59
CA LEU A 172 0.07 -46.45 -4.62
C LEU A 172 1.52 -46.92 -4.87
N HIS A 173 2.13 -47.65 -3.93
CA HIS A 173 3.14 -48.71 -4.17
C HIS A 173 3.80 -49.27 -2.88
N SER A 174 3.03 -49.74 -1.89
CA SER A 174 3.64 -50.61 -0.87
C SER A 174 2.74 -51.58 -0.12
N ASP A 175 1.52 -51.91 -0.59
CA ASP A 175 0.78 -53.05 -0.06
C ASP A 175 0.01 -53.79 -1.16
N MET A 176 0.77 -54.55 -1.95
CA MET A 176 0.29 -55.79 -2.58
C MET A 176 1.49 -56.73 -2.70
N GLN A 177 1.86 -57.33 -1.56
CA GLN A 177 2.59 -58.59 -1.55
C GLN A 177 1.59 -59.74 -1.70
N MET A 178 1.65 -60.44 -2.83
CA MET A 178 1.61 -61.91 -2.91
C MET A 178 2.18 -62.35 -4.26
#